data_AF-A0A9X3Z2K3-F1
#
_entry.id   AF-A0A9X3Z2K3-F1
#
_cell.length_a   1.000
_cell.length_b   1.000
_cell.length_c   1.000
_cell.angle_alpha   90.00
_cell.angle_beta   90.00
_cell.angle_gamma   90.00
#
_symmetry.space_group_name_H-M   'P 1'
#
loop_
_entity.id
_entity.type
_entity.pdbx_description
1 polymer ?
#
loop_
_entity_poly.entity_id
_entity_poly.type
_entity_poly.pdbx_seq_one_letter_code
_entity_poly.pdbx_strand_id
1 'polypeptide(L)'
;MFYQNFINIKQQLSLSDTVYEASQEVFKHLKPSDTLTTGVYARKTRLPFEFAEQVLIECVNQGVLDILIIVPCHDPHHPPLEFGSIKEFTKASMRKESIICPYCEEKYEFDKAYVAFRRPDVKFPVKVQ
;
A
#
# COMPACT_ATOMS: atom_id res chain seq x y z
N MET A 1 11.63 15.32 -4.00
CA MET A 1 11.09 14.37 -5.00
C MET A 1 9.63 14.04 -4.75
N PHE A 2 9.23 13.59 -3.55
CA PHE A 2 7.83 13.29 -3.20
C PHE A 2 6.79 14.32 -3.71
N TYR A 3 6.94 15.60 -3.32
CA TYR A 3 5.99 16.65 -3.70
C TYR A 3 5.97 16.95 -5.21
N GLN A 4 7.11 16.84 -5.90
CA GLN A 4 7.16 17.07 -7.34
C GLN A 4 6.42 15.97 -8.10
N ASN A 5 6.59 14.72 -7.69
CA ASN A 5 5.92 13.59 -8.31
C ASN A 5 4.40 13.68 -8.06
N PHE A 6 3.97 14.04 -6.85
CA PHE A 6 2.54 14.17 -6.59
C PHE A 6 1.88 15.35 -7.35
N ILE A 7 2.61 16.42 -7.65
CA ILE A 7 2.14 17.50 -8.55
C ILE A 7 1.90 16.97 -9.97
N ASN A 8 2.77 16.09 -10.48
CA ASN A 8 2.58 15.49 -11.80
C ASN A 8 1.29 14.64 -11.83
N ILE A 9 1.04 13.87 -10.76
CA ILE A 9 -0.19 13.07 -10.60
C ILE A 9 -1.43 13.96 -10.59
N LYS A 10 -1.38 15.09 -9.86
CA LYS A 10 -2.46 16.09 -9.86
C LYS A 10 -2.81 16.54 -11.26
N GLN A 11 -1.80 16.86 -12.08
CA GLN A 11 -2.00 17.31 -13.46
C GLN A 11 -2.54 16.19 -14.35
N GLN A 12 -1.95 14.99 -14.28
CA GLN A 12 -2.31 13.83 -15.09
C GLN A 12 -3.76 13.38 -14.84
N LEU A 13 -4.19 13.35 -13.58
CA LEU A 13 -5.53 12.91 -13.19
C LEU A 13 -6.51 14.07 -13.03
N SER A 14 -6.12 15.30 -13.36
CA SER A 14 -6.93 16.51 -13.18
C SER A 14 -7.55 16.62 -11.78
N LEU A 15 -6.75 16.33 -10.74
CA LEU A 15 -7.24 16.38 -9.36
C LEU A 15 -7.54 17.84 -8.97
N SER A 16 -8.68 18.06 -8.34
CA SER A 16 -9.02 19.37 -7.76
C SER A 16 -8.03 19.73 -6.65
N ASP A 17 -7.89 21.03 -6.37
CA ASP A 17 -7.05 21.52 -5.28
C ASP A 17 -7.46 20.91 -3.93
N THR A 18 -8.76 20.78 -3.69
CA THR A 18 -9.30 20.17 -2.47
C THR A 18 -8.86 18.70 -2.31
N VAL A 19 -8.93 17.91 -3.38
CA VAL A 19 -8.50 16.50 -3.35
C VAL A 19 -6.99 16.42 -3.15
N TYR A 20 -6.24 17.27 -3.84
CA TYR A 20 -4.79 17.34 -3.72
C TYR A 20 -4.35 17.67 -2.28
N GLU A 21 -4.92 18.71 -1.67
CA GLU A 21 -4.66 19.11 -0.28
C GLU A 21 -5.04 18.00 0.71
N ALA A 22 -6.21 17.40 0.55
CA ALA A 22 -6.64 16.29 1.38
C ALA A 22 -5.66 15.10 1.29
N SER A 23 -5.19 14.79 0.09
CA SER A 23 -4.21 13.72 -0.15
C SER A 23 -2.87 14.03 0.50
N GLN A 24 -2.41 15.29 0.41
CA GLN A 24 -1.19 15.73 1.09
C GLN A 24 -1.29 15.54 2.61
N GLU A 25 -2.43 15.89 3.23
CA GLU A 25 -2.65 15.69 4.66
C GLU A 25 -2.70 14.19 5.02
N VAL A 26 -3.31 13.34 4.18
CA VAL A 26 -3.23 11.87 4.37
C VAL A 26 -1.79 11.41 4.39
N PHE A 27 -1.01 11.77 3.36
CA PHE A 27 0.35 11.28 3.22
C PHE A 27 1.27 11.83 4.29
N LYS A 28 1.11 13.10 4.69
CA LYS A 28 1.88 13.75 5.76
C LYS A 28 1.76 13.00 7.09
N HIS A 29 0.60 12.42 7.37
CA HIS A 29 0.35 11.65 8.58
C HIS A 29 0.61 10.14 8.45
N LEU A 30 0.97 9.66 7.27
CA LEU A 30 1.33 8.26 7.05
C LEU A 30 2.79 8.03 7.47
N LYS A 31 3.03 7.35 8.60
CA LYS A 31 4.38 6.95 9.01
C LYS A 31 4.89 5.80 8.11
N PRO A 32 6.21 5.54 8.04
CA PRO A 32 6.75 4.42 7.27
C PRO A 32 6.17 3.06 7.65
N SER A 33 5.83 2.86 8.93
CA SER A 33 5.21 1.65 9.45
C SER A 33 3.70 1.56 9.18
N ASP A 34 3.07 2.65 8.75
CA ASP A 34 1.63 2.70 8.57
C ASP A 34 1.25 2.19 7.19
N THR A 35 0.11 1.50 7.13
CA THR A 35 -0.49 1.05 5.88
C THR A 35 -1.73 1.86 5.56
N LEU A 36 -1.89 2.20 4.29
CA LEU A 36 -3.02 2.91 3.74
C LEU A 36 -3.76 1.96 2.81
N THR A 37 -5.05 1.75 3.02
CA THR A 37 -5.90 1.02 2.07
C THR A 37 -6.67 2.00 1.20
N THR A 38 -7.10 1.55 0.01
CA THR A 38 -7.94 2.34 -0.90
C THR A 38 -9.18 2.89 -0.20
N GLY A 39 -9.86 2.07 0.61
CA GLY A 39 -11.06 2.50 1.35
C GLY A 39 -10.78 3.56 2.42
N VAL A 40 -9.60 3.54 3.06
CA VAL A 40 -9.21 4.62 3.99
C VAL A 40 -8.92 5.90 3.22
N TYR A 41 -8.18 5.80 2.12
CA TYR A 41 -7.85 6.96 1.29
C TYR A 41 -9.10 7.61 0.69
N ALA A 42 -9.98 6.84 0.05
CA ALA A 42 -11.24 7.30 -0.53
C ALA A 42 -12.11 8.08 0.46
N ARG A 43 -12.24 7.57 1.70
CA ARG A 43 -13.00 8.25 2.75
C ARG A 43 -12.37 9.58 3.18
N LYS A 44 -11.04 9.64 3.29
CA LYS A 44 -10.33 10.85 3.70
C LYS A 44 -10.32 11.92 2.60
N THR A 45 -10.28 11.53 1.34
CA THR A 45 -10.25 12.44 0.19
C THR A 45 -11.62 12.71 -0.44
N ARG A 46 -12.66 11.99 0.02
CA ARG A 46 -14.03 12.02 -0.52
C ARG A 46 -14.09 11.66 -2.01
N LEU A 47 -13.17 10.82 -2.46
CA LEU A 47 -13.18 10.29 -3.82
C LEU A 47 -14.03 9.01 -3.90
N PRO A 48 -14.64 8.72 -5.06
CA PRO A 48 -15.12 7.37 -5.37
C PRO A 48 -14.00 6.34 -5.21
N PHE A 49 -14.35 5.11 -4.81
CA PHE A 49 -13.35 4.08 -4.50
C PHE A 49 -12.44 3.77 -5.69
N GLU A 50 -13.01 3.65 -6.89
CA GLU A 50 -12.31 3.34 -8.13
C GLU A 50 -11.34 4.45 -8.51
N PHE A 51 -11.74 5.71 -8.31
CA PHE A 51 -10.88 6.84 -8.60
C PHE A 51 -9.78 7.01 -7.54
N ALA A 52 -10.09 6.74 -6.28
CA ALA A 52 -9.11 6.65 -5.21
C ALA A 52 -8.05 5.58 -5.49
N GLU A 53 -8.46 4.41 -5.98
CA GLU A 53 -7.56 3.34 -6.40
C GLU A 53 -6.63 3.79 -7.52
N GLN A 54 -7.18 4.44 -8.55
CA GLN A 54 -6.41 4.97 -9.67
C GLN A 54 -5.34 5.96 -9.20
N VAL A 55 -5.67 6.87 -8.28
CA VAL A 55 -4.70 7.83 -7.73
C VAL A 55 -3.58 7.11 -6.97
N LEU A 56 -3.90 6.10 -6.17
CA LEU A 56 -2.91 5.34 -5.40
C LEU A 56 -2.00 4.50 -6.31
N ILE A 57 -2.54 3.90 -7.37
CA ILE A 57 -1.76 3.21 -8.40
C ILE A 57 -0.75 4.17 -9.04
N GLU A 58 -1.19 5.38 -9.41
CA GLU A 58 -0.29 6.35 -10.00
C GLU A 58 0.76 6.85 -9.01
N CYS A 59 0.42 6.94 -7.71
CA CYS A 59 1.40 7.19 -6.66
C CYS A 59 2.46 6.10 -6.59
N VAL A 60 2.11 4.84 -6.78
CA VAL A 60 3.08 3.74 -6.86
C VAL A 60 3.95 3.85 -8.11
N ASN A 61 3.35 4.08 -9.27
CA ASN A 61 4.07 4.21 -10.54
C ASN A 61 5.12 5.33 -10.52
N GLN A 62 4.83 6.43 -9.81
CA GLN A 62 5.74 7.57 -9.68
C GLN A 62 6.63 7.50 -8.42
N GLY A 63 6.67 6.37 -7.70
CA GLY A 63 7.52 6.16 -6.53
C GLY A 63 7.17 7.04 -5.33
N VAL A 64 5.92 7.52 -5.25
CA VAL A 64 5.36 8.27 -4.11
C VAL A 64 4.96 7.31 -2.98
N LEU A 65 4.50 6.11 -3.33
CA LEU A 65 4.09 5.04 -2.42
C LEU A 65 4.68 3.69 -2.88
N ASP A 66 4.84 2.76 -1.95
CA ASP A 66 5.05 1.33 -2.26
C ASP A 66 3.72 0.59 -2.16
N ILE A 67 3.57 -0.46 -2.97
CA ILE A 67 2.47 -1.42 -2.86
C ILE A 67 2.86 -2.57 -1.91
N LEU A 68 1.88 -3.02 -1.12
CA LEU A 68 1.97 -4.18 -0.25
C LEU A 68 0.77 -5.10 -0.50
N ILE A 69 1.00 -6.40 -0.45
CA ILE A 69 -0.04 -7.40 -0.32
C ILE A 69 0.06 -7.96 1.10
N ILE A 70 -0.99 -7.77 1.88
CA ILE A 70 -1.04 -8.15 3.29
C ILE A 70 -1.89 -9.41 3.42
N VAL A 71 -1.34 -10.43 4.06
CA VAL A 71 -2.06 -11.66 4.37
C VAL A 71 -2.26 -11.74 5.88
N PRO A 72 -3.51 -11.66 6.36
CA PRO A 72 -3.78 -11.66 7.79
C PRO A 72 -3.50 -13.02 8.43
N CYS A 73 -3.13 -12.99 9.70
CA CYS A 73 -3.21 -14.16 10.58
C CYS A 73 -4.67 -14.38 10.99
N HIS A 74 -5.01 -15.62 11.37
CA HIS A 74 -6.30 -15.95 11.97
C HIS A 74 -6.58 -15.13 13.24
N ASP A 75 -5.54 -14.92 14.07
CA ASP A 75 -5.62 -14.02 15.23
C ASP A 75 -5.22 -12.59 14.81
N PRO A 76 -6.12 -11.59 14.94
CA PRO A 76 -5.85 -10.20 14.55
C PRO A 76 -4.80 -9.51 15.43
N HIS A 77 -4.42 -10.08 16.57
CA HIS A 77 -3.35 -9.57 17.42
C HIS A 77 -1.96 -10.01 16.96
N HIS A 78 -1.87 -10.96 16.04
CA HIS A 78 -0.61 -11.44 15.48
C HIS A 78 -0.23 -10.67 14.20
N PRO A 79 1.07 -10.49 13.94
CA PRO A 79 1.52 -9.75 12.76
C PRO A 79 1.11 -10.48 11.47
N PRO A 80 0.68 -9.75 10.44
CA PRO A 80 0.39 -10.33 9.13
C PRO A 80 1.68 -10.64 8.36
N LEU A 81 1.56 -11.38 7.26
CA LEU A 81 2.61 -11.44 6.25
C LEU A 81 2.47 -10.26 5.30
N GLU A 82 3.61 -9.68 4.92
CA GLU A 82 3.69 -8.57 3.96
C GLU A 82 4.51 -9.01 2.75
N PHE A 83 3.97 -8.77 1.55
CA PHE A 83 4.66 -9.02 0.29
C PHE A 83 4.75 -7.72 -0.51
N GLY A 84 5.93 -7.39 -1.03
CA GLY A 84 6.14 -6.16 -1.80
C GLY A 84 5.77 -6.28 -3.27
N SER A 85 5.41 -7.49 -3.74
CA SER A 85 5.01 -7.72 -5.12
C SER A 85 4.07 -8.91 -5.29
N ILE A 86 3.30 -8.89 -6.38
CA ILE A 86 2.48 -10.02 -6.83
C ILE A 86 3.32 -11.29 -7.03
N LYS A 87 4.58 -11.14 -7.46
CA LYS A 87 5.49 -12.26 -7.68
C LYS A 87 5.85 -12.97 -6.36
N GLU A 88 6.15 -12.20 -5.32
CA GLU A 88 6.44 -12.73 -3.99
C GLU A 88 5.20 -13.40 -3.39
N PHE A 89 4.06 -12.72 -3.45
CA PHE A 89 2.78 -13.25 -2.99
C PHE A 89 2.42 -14.56 -3.69
N THR A 90 2.51 -14.61 -5.03
CA THR A 90 2.21 -15.82 -5.82
C THR A 90 3.13 -16.98 -5.43
N LYS A 91 4.43 -16.71 -5.25
CA LYS A 91 5.38 -17.74 -4.82
C LYS A 91 5.04 -18.30 -3.43
N ALA A 92 4.62 -17.43 -2.51
CA ALA A 92 4.21 -17.83 -1.16
C ALA A 92 2.88 -18.58 -1.17
N SER A 93 1.90 -18.14 -1.96
CA SER A 93 0.56 -18.74 -2.02
C SER A 93 0.58 -20.17 -2.57
N MET A 94 1.52 -20.49 -3.47
CA MET A 94 1.77 -21.86 -3.94
C MET A 94 2.21 -22.81 -2.81
N ARG A 95 2.68 -22.29 -1.68
CA ARG A 95 3.12 -23.05 -0.50
C ARG A 95 2.33 -22.67 0.75
N LYS A 96 1.14 -22.06 0.61
CA LYS A 96 0.36 -21.54 1.73
C LYS A 96 0.11 -22.56 2.86
N GLU A 97 -0.02 -23.84 2.50
CA GLU A 97 -0.24 -24.93 3.46
C GLU A 97 0.95 -25.13 4.42
N SER A 98 2.14 -24.69 4.05
CA SER A 98 3.36 -24.80 4.87
C SER A 98 3.72 -23.51 5.59
N ILE A 99 2.95 -22.43 5.43
CA ILE A 99 3.24 -21.13 6.03
C ILE A 99 2.35 -20.96 7.25
N ILE A 100 2.94 -21.22 8.41
CA ILE A 100 2.26 -21.25 9.71
C ILE A 100 2.67 -20.01 10.52
N CYS A 101 1.73 -19.41 11.23
CA CYS A 101 2.00 -18.32 12.14
C CYS A 101 2.80 -18.83 13.35
N PRO A 102 3.96 -18.23 13.69
CA PRO A 102 4.79 -18.69 14.80
C PRO A 102 4.19 -18.42 16.19
N TYR A 103 3.05 -17.71 16.26
CA TYR A 103 2.42 -17.31 17.52
C TYR A 103 1.19 -18.16 17.88
N CYS A 104 0.33 -18.48 16.90
CA CYS A 104 -0.86 -19.32 17.13
C CYS A 104 -0.78 -20.71 16.49
N GLU A 105 0.29 -21.04 15.76
CA GLU A 105 0.46 -22.32 15.06
C GLU A 105 -0.60 -22.62 13.97
N GLU A 106 -1.44 -21.64 13.63
CA GLU A 106 -2.44 -21.71 12.56
C GLU A 106 -1.89 -21.22 11.21
N LYS A 107 -2.54 -21.64 10.13
CA LYS A 107 -2.20 -21.19 8.76
C LYS A 107 -2.61 -19.72 8.56
N TYR A 108 -1.82 -18.99 7.78
CA TYR A 108 -2.21 -17.65 7.33
C TYR A 108 -3.35 -17.68 6.31
N GLU A 109 -4.21 -16.67 6.34
CA GLU A 109 -5.46 -16.61 5.57
C GLU A 109 -5.22 -15.97 4.19
N PHE A 110 -4.53 -16.68 3.30
CA PHE A 110 -4.17 -16.20 1.95
C PHE A 110 -5.39 -15.81 1.09
N ASP A 111 -6.56 -16.38 1.37
CA ASP A 111 -7.84 -16.05 0.74
C ASP A 111 -8.39 -14.68 1.18
N LYS A 112 -7.94 -14.17 2.34
CA LYS A 112 -8.29 -12.85 2.87
C LYS A 112 -7.20 -11.81 2.60
N ALA A 113 -6.27 -12.10 1.69
CA ALA A 113 -5.23 -11.16 1.32
C ALA A 113 -5.82 -9.86 0.75
N TYR A 114 -5.22 -8.72 1.09
CA TYR A 114 -5.65 -7.42 0.58
C TYR A 114 -4.46 -6.53 0.19
N VAL A 115 -4.72 -5.58 -0.71
CA VAL A 115 -3.72 -4.60 -1.15
C VAL A 115 -3.73 -3.40 -0.21
N ALA A 116 -2.53 -2.97 0.16
CA ALA A 116 -2.29 -1.75 0.90
C ALA A 116 -1.12 -0.98 0.29
N PHE A 117 -0.96 0.25 0.74
CA PHE A 117 0.08 1.17 0.28
C PHE A 117 0.83 1.69 1.50
N ARG A 118 2.14 1.87 1.39
CA ARG A 118 2.94 2.50 2.45
C ARG A 118 3.83 3.58 1.88
N ARG A 119 4.39 4.42 2.74
CA ARG A 119 5.48 5.29 2.31
C ARG A 119 6.69 4.43 1.90
N PRO A 120 7.42 4.81 0.84
CA PRO A 120 8.66 4.14 0.50
C PRO A 120 9.62 4.23 1.67
N ASP A 121 10.22 3.09 2.04
CA ASP A 121 11.32 3.10 3.00
C ASP A 121 12.45 3.92 2.39
N VAL A 122 12.86 5.01 3.05
CA VAL A 122 13.98 5.84 2.60
C VAL A 122 15.30 5.10 2.87
N LYS A 123 15.49 3.93 2.27
CA LYS A 123 16.82 3.46 1.93
C LYS A 123 17.13 4.12 0.58
N PHE A 124 17.99 5.13 0.66
CA PHE A 124 18.63 5.87 -0.42
C PHE A 124 18.75 5.07 -1.73
N PRO A 125 18.65 5.73 -2.89
CA PRO A 125 18.46 5.09 -4.19
C PRO A 125 19.46 3.96 -4.38
N VAL A 126 18.94 2.79 -4.75
CA VAL A 126 19.75 1.71 -5.31
C VAL A 126 20.53 2.32 -6.47
N LYS A 127 21.83 2.56 -6.26
CA LYS A 127 22.75 2.81 -7.35
C LYS A 127 22.70 1.56 -8.21
N VAL A 128 22.08 1.66 -9.38
CA VAL A 128 22.28 0.72 -10.46
C VAL A 128 23.76 0.85 -10.83
N GLN A 129 24.55 -0.17 -10.51
CA GLN A 129 25.86 -0.39 -11.10
C GLN A 129 25.67 -1.10 -12.44
#